data_AF-A0A7R6XYZ7-F1
#
_entry.id   AF-A0A7R6XYZ7-F1
#
_cell.length_a   1.000
_cell.length_b   1.000
_cell.length_c   1.000
_cell.angle_alpha   90.00
_cell.angle_beta   90.00
_cell.angle_gamma   90.00
#
_symmetry.space_group_name_H-M   'P 1'
#
loop_
_entity.id
_entity.type
_entity.pdbx_description
1 polymer ?
#
loop_
_entity_poly.entity_id
_entity_poly.type
_entity_poly.pdbx_seq_one_letter_code
_entity_poly.pdbx_strand_id
1 'polypeptide(L)'
;MRTGGYVIDFWGLGYGIAVRMGLEPDINSVGYHVREMRMSGDRGKRVAGFGTSVFNKLTGGRYVTLGRSDRSRLLFEKVEGTTEVIFANEIVGLRAGVRVQFKRASLIW
;
A
#
# COMPACT_ATOMS: atom_id res chain seq x y z
N MET A 1 8.39 9.44 2.94
CA MET A 1 7.91 8.08 3.31
C MET A 1 9.09 7.12 3.46
N ARG A 2 8.97 6.04 4.25
CA ARG A 2 10.03 5.00 4.33
C ARG A 2 10.07 4.20 3.03
N THR A 3 11.25 3.88 2.52
CA THR A 3 11.45 3.06 1.31
C THR A 3 11.67 1.58 1.66
N GLY A 4 11.52 0.70 0.67
CA GLY A 4 11.72 -0.74 0.82
C GLY A 4 10.59 -1.49 1.52
N GLY A 5 10.85 -2.73 1.91
CA GLY A 5 9.89 -3.63 2.55
C GLY A 5 9.41 -4.76 1.64
N TYR A 6 8.37 -5.45 2.08
CA TYR A 6 7.78 -6.57 1.34
C TYR A 6 6.77 -6.08 0.29
N VAL A 7 6.50 -6.96 -0.68
CA VAL A 7 5.39 -6.78 -1.62
C VAL A 7 4.11 -7.36 -1.06
N ILE A 8 2.99 -6.77 -1.44
CA ILE A 8 1.64 -7.22 -1.07
C ILE A 8 0.81 -7.45 -2.32
N ASP A 9 -0.03 -8.46 -2.27
CA ASP A 9 -1.06 -8.68 -3.27
C ASP A 9 -2.24 -7.78 -2.97
N PHE A 10 -2.54 -6.86 -3.88
CA PHE A 10 -3.57 -5.83 -3.70
C PHE A 10 -4.74 -6.10 -4.64
N TRP A 11 -5.86 -6.53 -4.05
CA TRP A 11 -7.08 -6.92 -4.76
C TRP A 11 -8.30 -6.79 -3.84
N GLY A 12 -9.49 -7.14 -4.33
CA GLY A 12 -10.72 -7.19 -3.54
C GLY A 12 -11.24 -5.81 -3.12
N LEU A 13 -11.82 -5.73 -1.91
CA LEU A 13 -12.44 -4.50 -1.41
C LEU A 13 -11.44 -3.34 -1.30
N GLY A 14 -10.21 -3.62 -0.87
CA GLY A 14 -9.15 -2.61 -0.77
C GLY A 14 -8.85 -1.97 -2.12
N TYR A 15 -8.76 -2.79 -3.18
CA TYR A 15 -8.61 -2.29 -4.55
C TYR A 15 -9.81 -1.42 -4.96
N GLY A 16 -11.04 -1.89 -4.70
CA GLY A 16 -12.25 -1.12 -5.01
C GLY A 16 -12.33 0.24 -4.29
N ILE A 17 -11.85 0.32 -3.05
CA ILE A 17 -11.75 1.59 -2.32
C ILE A 17 -10.70 2.50 -2.97
N ALA A 18 -9.53 1.97 -3.33
CA ALA A 18 -8.49 2.77 -3.98
C ALA A 18 -8.93 3.33 -5.35
N VAL A 19 -9.73 2.57 -6.11
CA VAL A 19 -10.38 3.07 -7.34
C VAL A 19 -11.28 4.26 -7.02
N ARG A 20 -12.12 4.17 -5.98
CA ARG A 20 -12.99 5.29 -5.55
C ARG A 20 -12.20 6.50 -5.05
N MET A 21 -10.99 6.29 -4.54
CA MET A 21 -10.06 7.37 -4.17
C MET A 21 -9.33 7.98 -5.38
N GLY A 22 -9.52 7.43 -6.58
CA GLY A 22 -8.85 7.87 -7.80
C GLY A 22 -7.37 7.52 -7.85
N LEU A 23 -6.97 6.41 -7.21
CA LEU A 23 -5.57 5.94 -7.16
C LEU A 23 -5.27 4.84 -8.18
N GLU A 24 -6.27 4.38 -8.93
CA GLU A 24 -6.13 3.24 -9.84
C GLU A 24 -5.02 3.42 -10.89
N PRO A 25 -4.90 4.56 -11.61
CA PRO A 25 -3.82 4.75 -12.58
C PRO A 25 -2.43 4.67 -11.92
N ASP A 26 -2.25 5.32 -10.77
CA ASP A 26 -0.97 5.38 -10.07
C ASP A 26 -0.58 4.02 -9.51
N ILE A 27 -1.55 3.29 -8.96
CA ILE A 27 -1.38 1.92 -8.46
C ILE A 27 -0.93 0.97 -9.58
N ASN A 28 -1.55 1.07 -10.76
CA ASN A 28 -1.18 0.22 -11.90
C ASN A 28 0.16 0.61 -12.52
N SER A 29 0.56 1.89 -12.40
CA SER A 29 1.83 2.42 -12.88
C SER A 29 3.02 1.92 -12.05
N VAL A 30 2.90 1.95 -10.73
CA VAL A 30 4.00 1.52 -9.82
C VAL A 30 3.95 0.03 -9.47
N GLY A 31 2.84 -0.63 -9.78
CA GLY A 31 2.59 -2.01 -9.40
C GLY A 31 3.21 -3.04 -10.34
N TYR A 32 3.48 -4.21 -9.77
CA TYR A 32 3.93 -5.38 -10.48
C TYR A 32 2.74 -6.22 -10.93
N HIS A 33 2.66 -6.44 -12.23
CA HIS A 33 1.68 -7.33 -12.85
C HIS A 33 2.28 -8.74 -12.95
N VAL A 34 2.26 -9.46 -11.83
CA VAL A 34 2.82 -10.83 -11.71
C VAL A 34 2.27 -11.69 -12.84
N ARG A 35 3.16 -12.35 -13.61
CA ARG A 35 2.79 -13.15 -14.79
C ARG A 35 2.55 -14.64 -14.48
N GLU A 36 3.23 -15.15 -13.47
CA GLU A 36 3.17 -16.55 -13.11
C GLU A 36 3.73 -16.74 -11.70
N MET A 37 3.11 -17.65 -10.95
CA MET A 37 3.70 -18.19 -9.73
C MET A 37 4.33 -19.55 -10.05
N ARG A 38 5.61 -19.71 -9.71
CA ARG A 38 6.35 -20.98 -9.86
C ARG A 38 6.88 -21.43 -8.51
N MET A 39 6.68 -22.69 -8.20
CA MET A 39 7.30 -23.38 -7.08
C MET A 39 8.41 -24.27 -7.63
N SER A 40 9.64 -24.03 -7.20
CA SER A 40 10.80 -24.80 -7.62
C SER A 40 11.29 -25.70 -6.50
N GLY A 41 11.73 -26.90 -6.86
CA GLY A 41 12.36 -27.83 -5.93
C GLY A 41 13.80 -27.42 -5.60
N ASP A 42 14.43 -28.20 -4.72
CA ASP A 42 15.82 -28.06 -4.27
C ASP A 42 16.84 -27.92 -5.41
N ARG A 43 16.60 -28.59 -6.54
CA ARG A 43 17.45 -28.56 -7.75
C ARG A 43 17.05 -27.48 -8.76
N GLY A 44 16.23 -26.50 -8.37
CA GLY A 44 15.77 -25.40 -9.23
C GLY A 44 14.76 -25.81 -10.31
N LYS A 45 14.41 -27.10 -10.41
CA LYS A 45 13.37 -27.59 -11.33
C LYS A 45 11.99 -27.16 -10.84
N ARG A 46 11.14 -26.70 -11.75
CA ARG A 46 9.74 -26.40 -11.44
C ARG A 46 9.02 -27.66 -10.96
N VAL A 47 8.43 -27.58 -9.77
CA VAL A 47 7.64 -28.65 -9.15
C VAL A 47 6.14 -28.37 -9.26
N ALA A 48 5.74 -27.09 -9.19
CA ALA A 48 4.36 -26.66 -9.37
C ALA A 48 4.30 -25.20 -9.85
N GLY A 49 3.12 -24.72 -10.21
CA GLY A 49 2.89 -23.31 -10.52
C GLY A 49 1.64 -23.08 -11.34
N PHE A 50 1.19 -21.84 -11.37
CA PHE A 50 0.01 -21.42 -12.12
C PHE A 50 0.21 -20.03 -12.71
N GLY A 51 -0.37 -19.81 -13.88
CA GLY A 51 -0.32 -18.53 -14.59
C GLY A 51 -1.30 -17.51 -14.02
N THR A 52 -1.19 -16.26 -14.48
CA THR A 52 -2.09 -15.16 -14.10
C THR A 52 -3.56 -15.41 -14.38
N SER A 53 -3.89 -16.29 -15.33
CA SER A 53 -5.28 -16.53 -15.74
C SER A 53 -6.16 -16.98 -14.57
N VAL A 54 -5.58 -17.68 -13.59
CA VAL A 54 -6.26 -18.06 -12.35
C VAL A 54 -6.57 -16.82 -11.50
N PHE A 55 -5.56 -15.97 -11.23
CA PHE A 55 -5.75 -14.74 -10.47
C PHE A 55 -6.70 -13.77 -11.16
N ASN A 56 -6.56 -13.57 -12.47
CA ASN A 56 -7.44 -12.71 -13.26
C ASN A 56 -8.90 -13.17 -13.17
N LYS A 57 -9.17 -14.47 -13.21
CA LYS A 57 -10.53 -15.00 -13.03
C LYS A 57 -11.05 -14.78 -11.61
N LEU A 58 -10.20 -15.01 -10.60
CA LEU A 58 -10.56 -14.84 -9.19
C LEU A 58 -10.82 -13.38 -8.81
N THR A 59 -10.11 -12.43 -9.42
CA THR A 59 -10.19 -11.01 -9.06
C THR A 59 -10.94 -10.15 -10.08
N GLY A 60 -11.36 -10.73 -11.20
CA GLY A 60 -11.94 -10.00 -12.32
C GLY A 60 -10.96 -9.01 -12.95
N GLY A 61 -9.68 -9.37 -13.02
CA GLY A 61 -8.60 -8.51 -13.52
C GLY A 61 -8.17 -7.39 -12.57
N ARG A 62 -8.73 -7.32 -11.37
CA ARG A 62 -8.40 -6.30 -10.34
C ARG A 62 -7.39 -6.85 -9.34
N TYR A 63 -6.19 -7.10 -9.83
CA TYR A 63 -5.08 -7.63 -9.04
C TYR A 63 -3.79 -6.96 -9.46
N VAL A 64 -3.05 -6.46 -8.47
CA VAL A 64 -1.73 -5.86 -8.66
C VAL A 64 -0.89 -6.15 -7.43
N THR A 65 0.38 -6.47 -7.63
CA THR A 65 1.32 -6.62 -6.51
C THR A 65 2.01 -5.28 -6.28
N LEU A 66 2.00 -4.76 -5.06
CA LEU A 66 2.54 -3.45 -4.70
C LEU A 66 3.65 -3.56 -3.68
N GLY A 67 4.67 -2.69 -3.77
CA GLY A 67 5.53 -2.42 -2.63
C GLY A 67 4.71 -1.82 -1.47
N ARG A 68 4.89 -2.33 -0.25
CA ARG A 68 4.20 -1.78 0.93
C ARG A 68 4.43 -0.28 1.07
N SER A 69 5.64 0.18 0.77
CA SER A 69 6.01 1.59 0.81
C SER A 69 5.44 2.41 -0.33
N ASP A 70 5.27 1.86 -1.53
CA ASP A 70 4.62 2.56 -2.64
C ASP A 70 3.16 2.86 -2.32
N ARG A 71 2.43 1.91 -1.73
CA ARG A 71 1.07 2.16 -1.26
C ARG A 71 1.02 3.31 -0.24
N SER A 72 1.96 3.35 0.70
CA SER A 72 2.04 4.43 1.69
C SER A 72 2.37 5.78 1.05
N ARG A 73 3.22 5.80 0.03
CA ARG A 73 3.59 6.99 -0.72
C ARG A 73 2.41 7.55 -1.51
N LEU A 74 1.70 6.70 -2.27
CA LEU A 74 0.53 7.11 -3.05
C LEU A 74 -0.56 7.75 -2.17
N LEU A 75 -0.81 7.18 -0.99
CA LEU A 75 -1.75 7.76 -0.03
C LEU A 75 -1.28 9.12 0.49
N PHE A 76 0.01 9.25 0.79
CA PHE A 76 0.57 10.51 1.27
C PHE A 76 0.51 11.61 0.20
N GLU A 77 0.94 11.31 -1.02
CA GLU A 77 0.89 12.24 -2.17
C GLU A 77 -0.53 12.73 -2.45
N LYS A 78 -1.55 11.89 -2.21
CA LYS A 78 -2.96 12.28 -2.37
C LYS A 78 -3.42 13.33 -1.35
N VAL A 79 -2.81 13.38 -0.17
CA VAL A 79 -3.28 14.21 0.95
C VAL A 79 -2.32 15.34 1.32
N GLU A 80 -1.07 15.33 0.84
CA GLU A 80 -0.03 16.28 1.26
C GLU A 80 -0.39 17.76 1.00
N GLY A 81 -1.22 18.05 -0.01
CA GLY A 81 -1.68 19.40 -0.33
C GLY A 81 -3.01 19.79 0.33
N THR A 82 -3.70 18.87 1.01
CA THR A 82 -5.05 19.10 1.56
C THR A 82 -5.16 18.80 3.06
N THR A 83 -4.17 18.12 3.63
CA THR A 83 -4.18 17.64 5.01
C THR A 83 -2.81 17.88 5.64
N GLU A 84 -2.78 18.46 6.84
CA GLU A 84 -1.55 18.58 7.61
C GLU A 84 -1.01 17.19 7.99
N VAL A 85 0.27 16.95 7.73
CA VAL A 85 0.95 15.71 8.11
C VAL A 85 2.21 16.04 8.92
N ILE A 86 2.14 15.80 10.23
CA ILE A 86 3.25 16.05 11.15
C ILE A 86 4.10 14.78 11.31
N PHE A 87 5.31 14.79 10.76
CA PHE A 87 6.28 13.72 10.93
C PHE A 87 7.15 13.90 12.18
N ALA A 88 7.83 12.81 12.58
CA ALA A 88 8.80 12.79 13.67
C ALA A 88 8.26 13.34 15.01
N ASN A 89 6.96 13.19 15.24
CA ASN A 89 6.30 13.55 16.48
C ASN A 89 5.60 12.35 17.10
N GLU A 90 5.26 12.46 18.37
CA GLU A 90 4.69 11.40 19.19
C GLU A 90 3.64 12.02 20.11
N ILE A 91 2.48 11.36 20.26
CA ILE A 91 1.47 11.76 21.25
C ILE A 91 1.93 11.24 22.61
N VAL A 92 2.11 12.14 23.58
CA VAL A 92 2.58 11.82 24.95
C VAL A 92 1.50 12.05 26.01
N GLY A 93 0.33 12.58 25.63
CA GLY A 93 -0.78 12.76 26.55
C GLY A 93 -2.11 12.95 25.81
N LEU A 94 -3.19 12.42 26.40
CA LEU A 94 -4.56 12.54 25.90
C LEU A 94 -5.50 12.83 27.08
N ARG A 95 -6.44 13.77 26.91
CA ARG A 95 -7.50 14.03 27.90
C ARG A 95 -8.89 14.03 27.25
N ALA A 96 -9.91 13.74 28.05
CA ALA A 96 -11.32 13.83 27.66
C ALA A 96 -11.66 15.23 27.13
N GLY A 97 -12.56 15.31 26.15
CA GLY A 97 -12.81 16.54 25.40
C GLY A 97 -11.74 16.85 24.33
N VAL A 98 -10.90 15.86 23.99
CA VAL A 98 -9.85 15.89 22.95
C VAL A 98 -8.82 17.00 23.16
N ARG A 99 -8.06 16.89 24.24
CA ARG A 99 -6.78 17.62 24.38
C ARG A 99 -5.64 16.64 24.16
N VAL A 100 -4.77 16.93 23.17
CA VAL A 100 -3.61 16.11 22.81
C VAL A 100 -2.34 16.87 23.17
N GLN A 101 -1.37 16.18 23.78
CA GLN A 101 -0.02 16.70 24.01
C GLN A 101 0.97 15.97 23.11
N PHE A 102 1.78 16.71 22.37
CA PHE A 102 2.84 16.19 21.53
C PHE A 102 4.21 16.31 22.19
N LYS A 103 5.09 15.33 21.95
CA LYS A 103 6.47 15.31 22.46
C LYS A 103 7.28 16.51 21.99
N ARG A 104 7.11 16.88 20.72
CA ARG A 104 7.64 18.11 20.14
C ARG A 104 6.50 19.09 20.07
N ALA A 105 6.63 20.22 20.77
CA ALA A 105 5.70 21.33 20.60
C ALA A 105 5.79 21.78 19.14
N SER A 106 4.76 21.48 18.36
CA SER A 106 4.60 22.04 17.03
C SER A 106 4.23 23.51 17.20
N LEU A 107 5.16 24.40 16.86
CA LEU A 107 4.85 25.80 16.57
C LEU A 107 4.05 25.79 15.26
N ILE A 108 2.74 26.02 15.33
CA ILE A 108 1.90 26.13 14.15
C ILE A 108 1.29 27.54 14.20
N TRP A 109 1.63 28.36 13.22
CA TRP A 109 0.98 29.64 12.88
C TRP A 109 -0.12 29.38 11.87
#